data_AF-A0A0W0CVP4-F1
#
_entry.id   AF-A0A0W0CVP4-F1
#
_cell.length_a   1.000
_cell.length_b   1.000
_cell.length_c   1.000
_cell.angle_alpha   90.00
_cell.angle_beta   90.00
_cell.angle_gamma   90.00
#
_symmetry.space_group_name_H-M   'P 1'
#
loop_
_entity.id
_entity.type
_entity.pdbx_description
1 polymer ?
#
loop_
_entity_poly.entity_id
_entity_poly.type
_entity_poly.pdbx_seq_one_letter_code
_entity_poly.pdbx_strand_id
1 'polypeptide(L)'
;MLVKGSTKFLMAHRHDSMLLNKIRCYATTDDNNLVSAGKGSQVLHDSLWPDKHNPTPYEIFGFGVGTHVDLKKLKMEYHKYVKMYHPDLSSHIQIRKSSLVKSHHAMEIANTAQYLTQAEKIQRFKLVTQAYEILKDPRKKNLYDCTRSGWDMAGSAGPTGAQSAYYASSAAYNNFSDQSYAYWNAGNWEDVHNYQNNSGQKLDPWTLLMWFGGLLLCLEGSSLLARIEDTLTDKSITEDNIEVELGQCYINYGLDTDKWSRLRRFLWFRTFNMYRSKVDLDREAEKNEDLIKTLQEKVK
;
A
#
# COMPACT_ATOMS: atom_id res chain seq x y z
N MET A 1 70.14 29.44 -27.37
CA MET A 1 69.16 29.21 -28.46
C MET A 1 67.78 29.36 -27.84
N LEU A 2 67.00 30.42 -28.10
CA LEU A 2 66.19 30.61 -29.33
C LEU A 2 65.40 29.32 -29.65
N VAL A 3 64.08 29.28 -29.85
CA VAL A 3 63.00 30.28 -29.79
C VAL A 3 61.68 29.54 -30.14
N LYS A 4 60.54 30.07 -29.67
CA LYS A 4 59.15 29.92 -30.20
C LYS A 4 58.52 28.52 -30.14
N GLY A 5 57.22 28.34 -29.90
CA GLY A 5 56.04 29.20 -29.80
C GLY A 5 54.84 28.25 -29.57
N SER A 6 53.81 28.57 -28.81
CA SER A 6 52.77 29.59 -28.99
C SER A 6 51.41 28.87 -29.10
N THR A 7 50.38 29.52 -28.58
CA THR A 7 48.93 29.24 -28.72
C THR A 7 48.38 28.11 -27.81
N LYS A 8 47.22 28.22 -27.15
CA LYS A 8 46.15 29.23 -27.17
C LYS A 8 45.28 29.08 -25.91
N PHE A 9 44.91 30.24 -25.39
CA PHE A 9 43.78 30.54 -24.51
C PHE A 9 42.47 29.94 -25.07
N LEU A 10 41.60 29.38 -24.23
CA LEU A 10 40.13 29.51 -24.36
C LEU A 10 39.39 28.98 -23.12
N MET A 11 38.90 29.96 -22.36
CA MET A 11 37.67 29.96 -21.56
C MET A 11 36.61 28.98 -22.10
N ALA A 12 36.22 28.00 -21.27
CA ALA A 12 35.01 27.24 -21.48
C ALA A 12 33.81 28.10 -21.03
N HIS A 13 33.07 28.58 -22.03
CA HIS A 13 31.83 29.33 -21.90
C HIS A 13 30.74 28.47 -21.23
N ARG A 14 30.10 29.05 -20.21
CA ARG A 14 28.78 28.68 -19.70
C ARG A 14 27.78 28.76 -20.85
N HIS A 15 27.12 27.65 -21.16
CA HIS A 15 25.93 27.62 -22.02
C HIS A 15 24.74 27.17 -21.20
N ASP A 16 23.89 28.16 -20.86
CA ASP A 16 22.51 27.96 -20.43
C ASP A 16 21.74 27.30 -21.57
N SER A 17 21.23 26.09 -21.36
CA SER A 17 20.29 25.42 -22.26
C SER A 17 18.90 25.46 -21.65
N MET A 18 18.09 26.39 -22.15
CA MET A 18 16.64 26.44 -21.91
C MET A 18 16.01 25.15 -22.41
N LEU A 19 15.40 24.38 -21.50
CA LEU A 19 14.58 23.22 -21.82
C LEU A 19 13.29 23.69 -22.51
N LEU A 20 13.34 23.70 -23.84
CA LEU A 20 12.21 23.95 -24.72
C LEU A 20 11.29 22.73 -24.67
N ASN A 21 10.15 22.90 -23.98
CA ASN A 21 9.13 21.88 -23.76
C ASN A 21 8.43 21.56 -25.09
N LYS A 22 9.01 20.64 -25.87
CA LYS A 22 8.47 20.18 -27.15
C LYS A 22 7.37 19.16 -26.88
N ILE A 23 6.14 19.65 -26.75
CA ILE A 23 4.92 18.85 -26.74
C ILE A 23 4.91 17.99 -28.01
N ARG A 24 4.98 16.67 -27.85
CA ARG A 24 4.81 15.71 -28.93
C ARG A 24 3.32 15.55 -29.20
N CYS A 25 2.84 16.15 -30.29
CA CYS A 25 1.49 15.90 -30.83
C CYS A 25 1.49 14.54 -31.54
N TYR A 26 0.50 13.70 -31.26
CA TYR A 26 0.23 12.48 -32.02
C TYR A 26 -0.57 12.84 -33.29
N ALA A 27 -0.20 12.21 -34.40
CA ALA A 27 -0.86 12.38 -35.69
C ALA A 27 -2.18 11.58 -35.70
N THR A 28 -3.29 12.27 -35.94
CA THR A 28 -4.56 11.65 -36.35
C THR A 28 -4.49 11.40 -37.84
N THR A 29 -4.65 10.15 -38.28
CA THR A 29 -4.84 9.81 -39.68
C THR A 29 -6.22 10.29 -40.12
N ASP A 30 -6.20 11.03 -41.22
CA ASP A 30 -7.34 11.61 -41.92
C ASP A 30 -8.03 10.53 -42.74
N ASP A 31 -9.35 10.37 -42.57
CA ASP A 31 -10.23 9.73 -43.54
C ASP A 31 -11.66 10.25 -43.36
N ASN A 32 -11.89 11.41 -43.99
CA ASN A 32 -13.08 11.75 -44.77
C ASN A 32 -14.47 11.51 -44.14
N ASN A 33 -14.95 12.51 -43.38
CA ASN A 33 -16.26 13.08 -43.69
C ASN A 33 -16.29 14.57 -43.30
N LEU A 34 -16.29 15.44 -44.32
CA LEU A 34 -16.36 16.88 -44.16
C LEU A 34 -17.67 17.28 -43.47
N VAL A 35 -17.56 17.86 -42.28
CA VAL A 35 -18.31 19.09 -41.94
C VAL A 35 -17.37 20.02 -41.17
N SER A 36 -16.88 21.04 -41.87
CA SER A 36 -16.33 22.25 -41.26
C SER A 36 -17.47 23.08 -40.69
N ALA A 37 -17.53 23.24 -39.37
CA ALA A 37 -18.30 24.31 -38.72
C ALA A 37 -17.75 24.51 -37.30
N GLY A 38 -17.61 25.78 -36.89
CA GLY A 38 -17.04 26.18 -35.61
C GLY A 38 -17.73 25.59 -34.38
N LYS A 39 -17.11 25.79 -33.21
CA LYS A 39 -17.62 25.45 -31.87
C LYS A 39 -19.11 25.83 -31.73
N GLY A 40 -19.96 24.88 -32.08
CA GLY A 40 -21.40 24.91 -31.94
C GLY A 40 -21.78 23.60 -31.28
N SER A 41 -22.59 23.70 -30.24
CA SER A 41 -23.19 22.59 -29.50
C SER A 41 -23.66 21.50 -30.48
N GLN A 42 -22.93 20.38 -30.57
CA GLN A 42 -23.33 19.27 -31.42
C GLN A 42 -24.51 18.57 -30.75
N VAL A 43 -25.68 18.66 -31.39
CA VAL A 43 -26.90 17.99 -30.91
C VAL A 43 -26.81 16.52 -31.31
N LEU A 44 -26.46 15.65 -30.35
CA LEU A 44 -26.36 14.21 -30.57
C LEU A 44 -27.66 13.53 -30.15
N HIS A 45 -28.18 12.64 -31.00
CA HIS A 45 -29.39 11.87 -30.73
C HIS A 45 -29.05 10.59 -29.96
N ASP A 46 -29.79 10.35 -28.89
CA ASP A 46 -29.68 9.20 -27.99
C ASP A 46 -30.40 7.97 -28.54
N SER A 47 -30.10 7.56 -29.78
CA SER A 47 -30.82 6.46 -30.45
C SER A 47 -30.47 5.06 -29.94
N LEU A 48 -29.49 4.96 -29.04
CA LEU A 48 -28.91 3.70 -28.57
C LEU A 48 -29.39 3.33 -27.17
N TRP A 49 -30.07 4.23 -26.47
CA TRP A 49 -30.54 3.97 -25.13
C TRP A 49 -31.87 3.21 -25.15
N PRO A 50 -32.05 2.17 -24.33
CA PRO A 50 -33.33 1.48 -24.25
C PRO A 50 -34.45 2.39 -23.68
N ASP A 51 -35.63 2.34 -24.29
CA ASP A 51 -36.79 3.12 -23.83
C ASP A 51 -37.43 2.58 -22.54
N LYS A 52 -37.04 1.37 -22.09
CA LYS A 52 -37.59 0.78 -20.86
C LYS A 52 -37.02 1.46 -19.62
N HIS A 53 -37.88 1.68 -18.63
CA HIS A 53 -37.53 2.26 -17.33
C HIS A 53 -36.48 1.43 -16.57
N ASN A 54 -36.47 0.10 -16.76
CA ASN A 54 -35.53 -0.82 -16.11
C ASN A 54 -34.80 -1.69 -17.16
N PRO A 55 -33.81 -1.15 -17.88
CA PRO A 55 -33.09 -1.93 -18.88
C PRO A 55 -32.22 -2.99 -18.21
N THR A 56 -32.11 -4.15 -18.86
CA THR A 56 -31.17 -5.21 -18.44
C THR A 56 -29.76 -4.92 -18.98
N PRO A 57 -28.68 -5.47 -18.40
CA PRO A 57 -27.32 -5.36 -18.97
C PRO A 57 -27.27 -5.76 -20.44
N TYR A 58 -28.01 -6.81 -20.81
CA TYR A 58 -28.13 -7.29 -22.18
C TYR A 58 -28.82 -6.27 -23.09
N GLU A 59 -29.92 -5.69 -22.62
CA GLU A 59 -30.71 -4.71 -23.36
C GLU A 59 -29.97 -3.39 -23.60
N ILE A 60 -29.14 -2.95 -22.64
CA ILE A 60 -28.30 -1.74 -22.81
C ILE A 60 -27.36 -1.88 -24.01
N PHE A 61 -26.80 -3.07 -24.25
CA PHE A 61 -25.89 -3.28 -25.39
C PHE A 61 -26.58 -3.90 -26.62
N GLY A 62 -27.91 -4.09 -26.58
CA GLY A 62 -28.66 -4.70 -27.67
C GLY A 62 -28.41 -6.21 -27.87
N PHE A 63 -27.91 -6.91 -26.84
CA PHE A 63 -27.77 -8.37 -26.86
C PHE A 63 -29.08 -9.05 -26.42
N GLY A 64 -29.40 -10.19 -27.04
CA GLY A 64 -30.50 -11.04 -26.60
C GLY A 64 -30.17 -11.74 -25.28
N VAL A 65 -31.15 -11.83 -24.37
CA VAL A 65 -31.01 -12.57 -23.11
C VAL A 65 -30.66 -14.03 -23.42
N GLY A 66 -29.56 -14.54 -22.84
CA GLY A 66 -29.12 -15.94 -23.05
C GLY A 66 -28.38 -16.22 -24.36
N THR A 67 -28.12 -15.21 -25.20
CA THR A 67 -27.29 -15.37 -26.40
C THR A 67 -25.79 -15.28 -26.03
N HIS A 68 -24.92 -15.98 -26.78
CA HIS A 68 -23.48 -15.84 -26.60
C HIS A 68 -23.06 -14.37 -26.82
N VAL A 69 -22.40 -13.78 -25.81
CA VAL A 69 -21.98 -12.38 -25.86
C VAL A 69 -20.65 -12.29 -26.60
N ASP A 70 -20.65 -11.60 -27.75
CA ASP A 70 -19.44 -11.30 -28.49
C ASP A 70 -18.64 -10.20 -27.78
N LEU A 71 -17.57 -10.58 -27.07
CA LEU A 71 -16.70 -9.66 -26.31
C LEU A 71 -16.19 -8.47 -27.14
N LYS A 72 -15.92 -8.68 -28.44
CA LYS A 72 -15.47 -7.62 -29.36
C LYS A 72 -16.56 -6.57 -29.59
N LYS A 73 -17.80 -7.00 -29.84
CA LYS A 73 -18.95 -6.11 -30.03
C LYS A 73 -19.30 -5.38 -28.74
N LEU A 74 -19.29 -6.11 -27.61
CA LEU A 74 -19.50 -5.54 -26.27
C LEU A 74 -18.52 -4.40 -25.99
N LYS A 75 -17.23 -4.61 -26.25
CA LYS A 75 -16.19 -3.58 -26.07
C LYS A 75 -16.41 -2.37 -26.99
N MET A 76 -16.79 -2.60 -28.25
CA MET A 76 -17.06 -1.50 -29.19
C MET A 76 -18.25 -0.64 -28.76
N GLU A 77 -19.38 -1.25 -28.41
CA GLU A 77 -20.56 -0.53 -27.94
C GLU A 77 -20.28 0.18 -26.61
N TYR A 78 -19.55 -0.46 -25.68
CA TYR A 78 -19.09 0.20 -24.46
C TYR A 78 -18.32 1.49 -24.76
N HIS A 79 -17.31 1.46 -25.63
CA HIS A 79 -16.56 2.67 -26.00
C HIS A 79 -17.43 3.75 -26.64
N LYS A 80 -18.48 3.36 -27.38
CA LYS A 80 -19.44 4.30 -27.98
C LYS A 80 -20.27 5.02 -26.92
N TYR A 81 -20.80 4.29 -25.94
CA TYR A 81 -21.51 4.88 -24.80
C TYR A 81 -20.61 5.73 -23.92
N VAL A 82 -19.37 5.31 -23.68
CA VAL A 82 -18.40 6.11 -22.91
C VAL A 82 -18.17 7.45 -23.60
N LYS A 83 -17.94 7.47 -24.92
CA LYS A 83 -17.78 8.73 -25.67
C LYS A 83 -19.00 9.65 -25.56
N MET A 84 -20.20 9.07 -25.40
CA MET A 84 -21.46 9.81 -25.31
C MET A 84 -21.73 10.37 -23.91
N TYR A 85 -21.50 9.60 -22.84
CA TYR A 85 -21.94 9.95 -21.48
C TYR A 85 -20.80 10.29 -20.50
N HIS A 86 -19.53 10.20 -20.89
CA HIS A 86 -18.43 10.54 -19.99
C HIS A 86 -18.53 12.01 -19.52
N PRO A 87 -18.36 12.31 -18.22
CA PRO A 87 -18.58 13.65 -17.67
C PRO A 87 -17.67 14.73 -18.30
N ASP A 88 -16.47 14.36 -18.72
CA ASP A 88 -15.51 15.27 -19.36
C ASP A 88 -15.93 15.66 -20.80
N LEU A 89 -16.42 14.68 -21.58
CA LEU A 89 -16.77 14.85 -22.98
C LEU A 89 -18.20 15.42 -23.16
N SER A 90 -19.12 15.01 -22.27
CA SER A 90 -20.55 15.32 -22.41
C SER A 90 -20.95 16.66 -21.78
N SER A 91 -20.03 17.39 -21.14
CA SER A 91 -20.26 18.69 -20.51
C SER A 91 -20.73 19.77 -21.49
N HIS A 92 -20.22 19.75 -22.73
CA HIS A 92 -20.58 20.68 -23.80
C HIS A 92 -21.58 20.11 -24.82
N ILE A 93 -21.94 18.82 -24.70
CA ILE A 93 -22.79 18.12 -25.68
C ILE A 93 -24.24 18.09 -25.18
N GLN A 94 -25.15 18.69 -25.94
CA GLN A 94 -26.58 18.60 -25.68
C GLN A 94 -27.14 17.32 -26.31
N ILE A 95 -27.44 16.32 -25.49
CA ILE A 95 -27.97 15.03 -25.92
C ILE A 95 -29.49 15.07 -25.85
N ARG A 96 -30.18 14.85 -26.97
CA ARG A 96 -31.64 14.76 -26.99
C ARG A 96 -32.11 13.34 -26.64
N LYS A 97 -32.98 13.21 -25.64
CA LYS A 97 -33.68 11.98 -25.27
C LYS A 97 -34.51 11.47 -26.47
N SER A 98 -34.48 10.16 -26.72
CA SER A 98 -35.15 9.47 -27.84
C SER A 98 -36.69 9.59 -27.86
N SER A 99 -37.29 10.17 -26.82
CA SER A 99 -38.74 10.26 -26.60
C SER A 99 -39.53 10.72 -27.83
N LEU A 100 -40.22 9.75 -28.47
CA LEU A 100 -41.30 9.95 -29.44
C LEU A 100 -42.49 10.68 -28.78
N VAL A 101 -42.42 12.01 -28.65
CA VAL A 101 -43.61 12.82 -28.30
C VAL A 101 -44.37 13.13 -29.59
N LYS A 102 -45.33 12.28 -29.96
CA LYS A 102 -46.38 12.61 -30.95
C LYS A 102 -47.59 13.21 -30.22
N SER A 103 -47.46 14.41 -29.66
CA SER A 103 -48.64 15.18 -29.23
C SER A 103 -48.37 16.68 -29.28
N HIS A 104 -49.13 17.37 -30.15
CA HIS A 104 -48.97 18.78 -30.49
C HIS A 104 -49.21 19.78 -29.32
N HIS A 105 -49.67 19.33 -28.15
CA HIS A 105 -50.11 20.21 -27.06
C HIS A 105 -49.10 20.39 -25.90
N ALA A 106 -47.96 19.71 -25.92
CA ALA A 106 -46.96 19.74 -24.83
C ALA A 106 -45.62 20.40 -25.22
N MET A 107 -45.64 21.36 -26.15
CA MET A 107 -44.43 21.77 -26.89
C MET A 107 -43.46 22.68 -26.13
N GLU A 108 -43.87 23.44 -25.11
CA GLU A 108 -42.99 24.43 -24.47
C GLU A 108 -42.22 23.90 -23.23
N ILE A 109 -42.83 23.00 -22.45
CA ILE A 109 -42.19 22.36 -21.28
C ILE A 109 -41.33 21.15 -21.70
N ALA A 110 -41.62 20.56 -22.87
CA ALA A 110 -40.88 19.41 -23.39
C ALA A 110 -39.48 19.75 -23.92
N ASN A 111 -39.23 21.00 -24.35
CA ASN A 111 -37.94 21.38 -24.95
C ASN A 111 -36.77 21.27 -23.95
N THR A 112 -36.98 21.61 -22.68
CA THR A 112 -35.98 21.43 -21.60
C THR A 112 -35.93 19.98 -21.11
N ALA A 113 -37.06 19.27 -21.06
CA ALA A 113 -37.12 17.84 -20.72
C ALA A 113 -36.50 16.93 -21.79
N GLN A 114 -36.35 17.42 -23.03
CA GLN A 114 -35.78 16.70 -24.14
C GLN A 114 -34.26 16.56 -24.03
N TYR A 115 -33.55 17.42 -23.29
CA TYR A 115 -32.11 17.30 -23.13
C TYR A 115 -31.75 16.50 -21.88
N LEU A 116 -30.76 15.62 -21.98
CA LEU A 116 -30.26 14.83 -20.86
C LEU A 116 -29.48 15.72 -19.88
N THR A 117 -29.91 15.78 -18.63
CA THR A 117 -29.20 16.53 -17.58
C THR A 117 -27.85 15.88 -17.26
N GLN A 118 -26.92 16.65 -16.67
CA GLN A 118 -25.60 16.11 -16.30
C GLN A 118 -25.71 14.95 -15.31
N ALA A 119 -26.63 15.05 -14.34
CA ALA A 119 -26.89 13.97 -13.40
C ALA A 119 -27.37 12.69 -14.10
N GLU A 120 -28.30 12.80 -15.06
CA GLU A 120 -28.78 11.64 -15.83
C GLU A 120 -27.69 11.04 -16.72
N LYS A 121 -26.81 11.87 -17.33
CA LYS A 121 -25.63 11.38 -18.08
C LYS A 121 -24.72 10.53 -17.20
N ILE A 122 -24.42 11.03 -15.99
CA ILE A 122 -23.59 10.32 -15.01
C ILE A 122 -24.27 9.00 -14.60
N GLN A 123 -25.59 9.02 -14.34
CA GLN A 123 -26.34 7.80 -14.01
C GLN A 123 -26.23 6.77 -15.13
N ARG A 124 -26.47 7.16 -16.38
CA ARG A 124 -26.37 6.25 -17.53
C ARG A 124 -24.96 5.72 -17.74
N PHE A 125 -23.94 6.55 -17.53
CA PHE A 125 -22.54 6.11 -17.56
C PHE A 125 -22.24 5.04 -16.50
N LYS A 126 -22.73 5.22 -15.26
CA LYS A 126 -22.59 4.22 -14.18
C LYS A 126 -23.25 2.89 -14.59
N LEU A 127 -24.46 2.94 -15.15
CA LEU A 127 -25.18 1.75 -15.60
C LEU A 127 -24.49 1.01 -16.74
N VAL A 128 -23.99 1.74 -17.74
CA VAL A 128 -23.22 1.15 -18.85
C VAL A 128 -21.96 0.47 -18.32
N THR A 129 -21.28 1.08 -17.35
CA THR A 129 -20.06 0.52 -16.75
C THR A 129 -20.36 -0.74 -15.95
N GLN A 130 -21.38 -0.72 -15.10
CA GLN A 130 -21.84 -1.90 -14.36
C GLN A 130 -22.28 -3.04 -15.29
N ALA A 131 -23.04 -2.73 -16.34
CA ALA A 131 -23.47 -3.71 -17.32
C ALA A 131 -22.28 -4.36 -18.04
N TYR A 132 -21.28 -3.54 -18.40
CA TYR A 132 -20.05 -4.03 -19.01
C TYR A 132 -19.28 -4.97 -18.07
N GLU A 133 -19.14 -4.63 -16.78
CA GLU A 133 -18.46 -5.48 -15.81
C GLU A 133 -19.12 -6.85 -15.61
N ILE A 134 -20.45 -6.88 -15.57
CA ILE A 134 -21.21 -8.14 -15.44
C ILE A 134 -21.01 -9.01 -16.68
N LEU A 135 -21.11 -8.41 -17.87
CA LEU A 135 -21.04 -9.16 -19.14
C LEU A 135 -19.62 -9.52 -19.58
N LYS A 136 -18.61 -8.78 -19.14
CA LYS A 136 -17.19 -9.01 -19.48
C LYS A 136 -16.67 -10.32 -18.90
N ASP A 137 -16.98 -10.60 -17.63
CA ASP A 137 -16.47 -11.78 -16.94
C ASP A 137 -17.51 -12.92 -16.99
N PRO A 138 -17.18 -14.10 -17.54
CA PRO A 138 -18.14 -15.19 -17.70
C PRO A 138 -18.70 -15.70 -16.37
N ARG A 139 -17.92 -15.59 -15.28
CA ARG A 139 -18.37 -15.95 -13.92
C ARG A 139 -19.44 -14.98 -13.40
N LYS A 140 -19.22 -13.67 -13.57
CA LYS A 140 -20.19 -12.63 -13.17
C LYS A 140 -21.45 -12.70 -14.02
N LYS A 141 -21.28 -12.96 -15.32
CA LYS A 141 -22.39 -13.20 -16.25
C LYS A 141 -23.24 -14.40 -15.82
N ASN A 142 -22.61 -15.55 -15.55
CA ASN A 142 -23.34 -16.75 -15.12
C ASN A 142 -24.04 -16.55 -13.77
N LEU A 143 -23.40 -15.84 -12.84
CA LEU A 143 -24.05 -15.46 -11.58
C LEU A 143 -25.31 -14.61 -11.86
N TYR A 144 -25.18 -13.57 -12.69
CA TYR A 144 -26.33 -12.75 -13.10
C TYR A 144 -27.42 -13.55 -13.81
N ASP A 145 -27.07 -14.48 -14.68
CA ASP A 145 -28.03 -15.33 -15.39
C ASP A 145 -28.81 -16.25 -14.43
N CYS A 146 -28.14 -16.75 -13.37
CA CYS A 146 -28.75 -17.63 -12.38
C CYS A 146 -29.58 -16.90 -11.31
N THR A 147 -29.06 -15.80 -10.76
CA THR A 147 -29.63 -15.14 -9.57
C THR A 147 -30.14 -13.73 -9.83
N ARG A 148 -29.86 -13.16 -11.01
CA ARG A 148 -30.08 -11.75 -11.36
C ARG A 148 -29.47 -10.76 -10.36
N SER A 149 -28.54 -11.25 -9.51
CA SER A 149 -27.90 -10.46 -8.46
C SER A 149 -26.79 -9.57 -9.03
N GLY A 150 -26.59 -8.40 -8.43
CA GLY A 150 -25.52 -7.46 -8.82
C GLY A 150 -25.91 -6.41 -9.86
N TRP A 151 -27.18 -6.40 -10.30
CA TRP A 151 -27.76 -5.33 -11.10
C TRP A 151 -28.66 -4.46 -10.23
N ASP A 152 -28.04 -3.49 -9.55
CA ASP A 152 -28.76 -2.51 -8.75
C ASP A 152 -28.85 -1.19 -9.52
N MET A 153 -30.06 -0.89 -10.01
CA MET A 153 -30.37 0.40 -10.62
C MET A 153 -30.73 1.34 -9.49
N ALA A 154 -29.88 2.35 -9.23
CA ALA A 154 -30.16 3.40 -8.26
C ALA A 154 -31.58 3.98 -8.47
N GLY A 155 -32.54 3.56 -7.63
CA GLY A 155 -33.91 4.07 -7.60
C GLY A 155 -35.03 3.13 -8.06
N SER A 156 -34.78 1.91 -8.55
CA SER A 156 -35.87 1.00 -8.95
C SER A 156 -36.28 0.06 -7.83
N ALA A 157 -36.93 0.61 -6.80
CA ALA A 157 -37.77 -0.14 -5.87
C ALA A 157 -39.04 -0.62 -6.60
N GLY A 158 -38.89 -1.60 -7.49
CA GLY A 158 -40.02 -2.33 -8.07
C GLY A 158 -40.71 -3.20 -7.01
N PRO A 159 -42.02 -3.47 -7.14
CA PRO A 159 -42.85 -4.13 -6.11
C PRO A 159 -42.57 -5.64 -5.92
N THR A 160 -41.38 -6.11 -6.27
CA THR A 160 -40.87 -7.45 -5.93
C THR A 160 -39.92 -7.40 -4.72
N GLY A 161 -40.14 -6.43 -3.81
CA GLY A 161 -39.38 -6.26 -2.56
C GLY A 161 -39.51 -7.41 -1.55
N ALA A 162 -40.33 -8.43 -1.84
CA ALA A 162 -40.52 -9.59 -0.96
C ALA A 162 -39.45 -10.68 -1.10
N GLN A 163 -38.59 -10.63 -2.12
CA GLN A 163 -37.48 -11.59 -2.24
C GLN A 163 -36.14 -11.04 -1.77
N SER A 164 -36.02 -9.75 -1.45
CA SER A 164 -34.76 -9.14 -0.98
C SER A 164 -34.31 -9.64 0.40
N ALA A 165 -35.24 -10.15 1.21
CA ALA A 165 -34.94 -10.63 2.58
C ALA A 165 -34.21 -11.98 2.63
N TYR A 166 -34.30 -12.81 1.58
CA TYR A 166 -33.55 -14.09 1.50
C TYR A 166 -32.12 -13.91 0.94
N TYR A 167 -31.80 -12.76 0.33
CA TYR A 167 -30.47 -12.50 -0.23
C TYR A 167 -29.44 -12.01 0.80
N ALA A 168 -29.87 -11.67 2.02
CA ALA A 168 -28.95 -11.30 3.10
C ALA A 168 -28.06 -12.47 3.58
N SER A 169 -28.50 -13.73 3.37
CA SER A 169 -27.77 -14.91 3.86
C SER A 169 -26.66 -15.38 2.93
N SER A 170 -26.79 -15.18 1.61
CA SER A 170 -25.73 -15.48 0.62
C SER A 170 -24.76 -14.32 0.39
N ALA A 171 -25.12 -13.11 0.84
CA ALA A 171 -24.24 -11.95 0.88
C ALA A 171 -23.17 -12.03 1.98
N ALA A 172 -23.29 -12.95 2.95
CA ALA A 172 -22.34 -13.06 4.06
C ALA A 172 -20.90 -13.39 3.63
N TYR A 173 -20.70 -14.12 2.52
CA TYR A 173 -19.36 -14.38 1.97
C TYR A 173 -18.85 -13.25 1.05
N ASN A 174 -19.73 -12.41 0.50
CA ASN A 174 -19.35 -11.29 -0.37
C ASN A 174 -19.28 -9.94 0.35
N ASN A 175 -19.82 -9.83 1.57
CA ASN A 175 -19.82 -8.61 2.38
C ASN A 175 -18.43 -8.13 2.79
N PHE A 176 -17.43 -9.02 2.86
CA PHE A 176 -16.03 -8.60 3.05
C PHE A 176 -15.42 -7.94 1.81
N SER A 177 -15.99 -8.21 0.63
CA SER A 177 -15.55 -7.60 -0.62
C SER A 177 -16.31 -6.32 -0.95
N ASP A 178 -17.54 -6.14 -0.47
CA ASP A 178 -18.41 -5.02 -0.87
C ASP A 178 -17.93 -3.67 -0.31
N GLN A 179 -17.39 -3.67 0.92
CA GLN A 179 -16.79 -2.49 1.53
C GLN A 179 -15.55 -2.00 0.74
N SER A 180 -14.74 -2.94 0.25
CA SER A 180 -13.59 -2.63 -0.59
C SER A 180 -14.03 -2.30 -2.03
N TYR A 181 -15.03 -3.01 -2.56
CA TYR A 181 -15.53 -2.87 -3.93
C TYR A 181 -16.18 -1.50 -4.16
N ALA A 182 -16.93 -0.99 -3.18
CA ALA A 182 -17.50 0.36 -3.23
C ALA A 182 -16.42 1.44 -3.29
N TYR A 183 -15.30 1.26 -2.57
CA TYR A 183 -14.16 2.18 -2.61
C TYR A 183 -13.41 2.10 -3.95
N TRP A 184 -13.13 0.89 -4.45
CA TRP A 184 -12.42 0.69 -5.73
C TRP A 184 -13.26 1.06 -6.97
N ASN A 185 -14.59 1.09 -6.85
CA ASN A 185 -15.52 1.47 -7.91
C ASN A 185 -16.05 2.92 -7.77
N ALA A 186 -15.50 3.70 -6.83
CA ALA A 186 -15.86 5.10 -6.68
C ALA A 186 -15.27 5.91 -7.86
N GLY A 187 -16.12 6.20 -8.85
CA GLY A 187 -15.71 6.91 -10.07
C GLY A 187 -15.61 8.43 -9.95
N ASN A 188 -16.06 9.00 -8.82
CA ASN A 188 -15.98 10.43 -8.56
C ASN A 188 -15.65 10.70 -7.08
N TRP A 189 -15.05 11.85 -6.78
CA TRP A 189 -14.72 12.25 -5.41
C TRP A 189 -15.94 12.32 -4.48
N GLU A 190 -17.11 12.62 -5.04
CA GLU A 190 -18.39 12.62 -4.32
C GLU A 190 -18.79 11.21 -3.85
N ASP A 191 -18.52 10.17 -4.65
CA ASP A 191 -18.80 8.78 -4.26
C ASP A 191 -17.86 8.32 -3.13
N VAL A 192 -16.60 8.76 -3.17
CA VAL A 192 -15.63 8.54 -2.07
C VAL A 192 -16.06 9.27 -0.80
N HIS A 193 -16.55 10.50 -0.92
CA HIS A 193 -17.04 11.29 0.21
C HIS A 193 -18.27 10.65 0.87
N ASN A 194 -19.23 10.19 0.06
CA ASN A 194 -20.40 9.47 0.54
C ASN A 194 -20.03 8.14 1.19
N TYR A 195 -19.02 7.45 0.66
CA TYR A 195 -18.46 6.25 1.29
C TYR A 195 -17.85 6.58 2.65
N GLN A 196 -17.01 7.61 2.75
CA GLN A 196 -16.36 7.99 4.01
C GLN A 196 -17.37 8.37 5.10
N ASN A 197 -18.47 9.05 4.70
CA ASN A 197 -19.53 9.44 5.63
C ASN A 197 -20.35 8.23 6.10
N ASN A 198 -20.59 7.25 5.22
CA ASN A 198 -21.29 6.00 5.56
C ASN A 198 -20.39 4.96 6.25
N SER A 199 -19.08 4.99 6.00
CA SER A 199 -18.08 4.09 6.58
C SER A 199 -17.62 4.56 7.97
N GLY A 200 -18.34 5.49 8.60
CA GLY A 200 -18.20 5.85 10.01
C GLY A 200 -18.57 4.70 10.95
N GLN A 201 -18.08 3.49 10.68
CA GLN A 201 -17.99 2.40 11.63
C GLN A 201 -17.18 2.94 12.80
N LYS A 202 -17.89 3.39 13.83
CA LYS A 202 -17.30 3.81 15.09
C LYS A 202 -16.44 2.63 15.54
N LEU A 203 -15.13 2.85 15.67
CA LEU A 203 -14.20 1.83 16.12
C LEU A 203 -14.76 1.24 17.42
N ASP A 204 -15.22 -0.01 17.35
CA ASP A 204 -15.88 -0.65 18.48
C ASP A 204 -14.86 -0.72 19.63
N PRO A 205 -15.19 -0.21 20.83
CA PRO A 205 -14.28 -0.24 21.96
C PRO A 205 -13.69 -1.63 22.24
N TRP A 206 -14.43 -2.69 21.93
CA TRP A 206 -13.94 -4.08 22.02
C TRP A 206 -12.85 -4.42 21.00
N THR A 207 -12.96 -3.90 19.77
CA THR A 207 -11.92 -4.09 18.74
C THR A 207 -10.64 -3.37 19.13
N LEU A 208 -10.77 -2.15 19.67
CA LEU A 208 -9.62 -1.41 20.20
C LEU A 208 -9.00 -2.15 21.39
N LEU A 209 -9.79 -2.71 22.30
CA LEU A 209 -9.29 -3.51 23.40
C LEU A 209 -8.51 -4.73 22.91
N MET A 210 -9.00 -5.43 21.88
CA MET A 210 -8.28 -6.55 21.27
C MET A 210 -6.97 -6.12 20.62
N TRP A 211 -6.94 -4.95 19.96
CA TRP A 211 -5.70 -4.38 19.43
C TRP A 211 -4.70 -4.03 20.52
N PHE A 212 -5.14 -3.38 21.60
CA PHE A 212 -4.28 -3.08 22.75
C PHE A 212 -3.80 -4.35 23.45
N GLY A 213 -4.67 -5.36 23.60
CA GLY A 213 -4.31 -6.67 24.16
C GLY A 213 -3.27 -7.40 23.29
N GLY A 214 -3.44 -7.38 21.97
CA GLY A 214 -2.46 -7.93 21.02
C GLY A 214 -1.12 -7.18 21.08
N LEU A 215 -1.15 -5.86 21.16
CA LEU A 215 0.06 -5.05 21.27
C LEU A 215 0.79 -5.29 22.60
N LEU A 216 0.07 -5.43 23.70
CA LEU A 216 0.62 -5.77 25.01
C LEU A 216 1.25 -7.18 24.98
N LEU A 217 0.58 -8.16 24.36
CA LEU A 217 1.11 -9.52 24.19
C LEU A 217 2.40 -9.52 23.35
N CYS A 218 2.46 -8.71 22.30
CA CYS A 218 3.69 -8.56 21.49
C CYS A 218 4.83 -7.90 22.28
N LEU A 219 4.53 -6.88 23.09
CA LEU A 219 5.53 -6.24 23.96
C LEU A 219 6.06 -7.21 25.02
N GLU A 220 5.17 -7.95 25.68
CA GLU A 220 5.55 -8.96 26.67
C GLU A 220 6.29 -10.14 26.03
N GLY A 221 5.86 -10.58 24.84
CA GLY A 221 6.57 -11.60 24.07
C GLY A 221 7.98 -11.17 23.68
N SER A 222 8.17 -9.91 23.31
CA SER A 222 9.50 -9.33 23.02
C SER A 222 10.37 -9.27 24.27
N SER A 223 9.79 -8.93 25.43
CA SER A 223 10.51 -8.90 26.72
C SER A 223 10.97 -10.31 27.15
N LEU A 224 10.14 -11.33 26.93
CA LEU A 224 10.50 -12.72 27.19
C LEU A 224 11.62 -13.21 26.27
N LEU A 225 11.55 -12.87 24.98
CA LEU A 225 12.60 -13.23 24.03
C LEU A 225 13.95 -12.62 24.42
N ALA A 226 13.97 -11.35 24.82
CA ALA A 226 15.17 -10.68 25.30
C ALA A 226 15.75 -11.37 26.56
N ARG A 227 14.92 -11.76 27.52
CA ARG A 227 15.38 -12.49 28.71
C ARG A 227 15.98 -13.86 28.39
N ILE A 228 15.41 -14.55 27.40
CA ILE A 228 15.94 -15.83 26.92
C ILE A 228 17.30 -15.62 26.24
N GLU A 229 17.43 -14.57 25.42
CA GLU A 229 18.69 -14.18 24.80
C GLU A 229 19.77 -13.86 25.83
N ASP A 230 19.46 -13.06 26.85
CA ASP A 230 20.39 -12.73 27.94
C ASP A 230 20.87 -13.99 28.66
N THR A 231 19.95 -14.93 28.95
CA THR A 231 20.29 -16.19 29.64
C THR A 231 21.24 -17.07 28.82
N LEU A 232 21.03 -17.14 27.50
CA LEU A 232 21.90 -17.90 26.60
C LEU A 232 23.26 -17.22 26.44
N THR A 233 23.26 -15.89 26.33
CA THR A 233 24.48 -15.09 26.19
C THR A 233 25.35 -15.18 27.45
N ASP A 234 24.75 -15.06 28.64
CA ASP A 234 25.46 -15.23 29.92
C ASP A 234 26.14 -16.60 30.01
N LYS A 235 25.47 -17.67 29.57
CA LYS A 235 26.06 -19.01 29.56
C LYS A 235 27.28 -19.08 28.64
N SER A 236 27.23 -18.51 27.44
CA SER A 236 28.40 -18.46 26.54
C SER A 236 29.55 -17.64 27.15
N ILE A 237 29.24 -16.50 27.76
CA ILE A 237 30.25 -15.66 28.43
C ILE A 237 30.92 -16.43 29.57
N THR A 238 30.18 -17.24 30.33
CA THR A 238 30.78 -18.06 31.38
C THR A 238 31.74 -19.13 30.86
N GLU A 239 31.44 -19.74 29.70
CA GLU A 239 32.32 -20.74 29.07
C GLU A 239 33.64 -20.09 28.62
N ASP A 240 33.57 -18.96 27.92
CA ASP A 240 34.74 -18.19 27.49
C ASP A 240 35.62 -17.76 28.69
N ASN A 241 34.98 -17.33 29.79
CA ASN A 241 35.70 -16.96 31.01
C ASN A 241 36.43 -18.16 31.62
N ILE A 242 35.82 -19.34 31.65
CA ILE A 242 36.44 -20.56 32.17
C ILE A 242 37.64 -20.96 31.30
N GLU A 243 37.53 -20.87 29.97
CA GLU A 243 38.66 -21.16 29.08
C GLU A 243 39.85 -20.21 29.32
N VAL A 244 39.56 -18.91 29.48
CA VAL A 244 40.56 -17.92 29.83
C VAL A 244 41.19 -18.23 31.19
N GLU A 245 40.39 -18.54 32.21
CA GLU A 245 40.89 -18.88 33.55
C GLU A 245 41.72 -20.17 33.55
N LEU A 246 41.32 -21.19 32.80
CA LEU A 246 42.09 -22.43 32.64
C LEU A 246 43.42 -22.16 31.92
N GLY A 247 43.40 -21.35 30.87
CA GLY A 247 44.59 -20.89 30.18
C GLY A 247 45.54 -20.16 31.13
N GLN A 248 45.00 -19.24 31.95
CA GLN A 248 45.75 -18.54 32.99
C GLN A 248 46.34 -19.51 34.02
N CYS A 249 45.57 -20.49 34.50
CA CYS A 249 46.08 -21.53 35.40
C CYS A 249 47.23 -22.31 34.77
N TYR A 250 47.13 -22.66 33.48
CA TYR A 250 48.16 -23.38 32.76
C TYR A 250 49.48 -22.58 32.66
N ILE A 251 49.39 -21.28 32.42
CA ILE A 251 50.55 -20.37 32.43
C ILE A 251 50.89 -19.83 33.82
N ASN A 252 50.33 -20.41 34.89
CA ASN A 252 50.53 -20.01 36.29
C ASN A 252 50.26 -18.50 36.54
N TYR A 253 49.30 -17.93 35.82
CA TYR A 253 48.96 -16.51 35.80
C TYR A 253 50.15 -15.61 35.42
N GLY A 254 51.06 -16.10 34.58
CA GLY A 254 52.27 -15.37 34.18
C GLY A 254 53.33 -15.24 35.28
N LEU A 255 53.18 -15.97 36.40
CA LEU A 255 54.20 -16.01 37.44
C LEU A 255 55.25 -17.08 37.14
N ASP A 256 56.51 -16.67 37.25
CA ASP A 256 57.66 -17.50 36.96
C ASP A 256 57.77 -18.72 37.89
N THR A 257 58.27 -19.84 37.39
CA THR A 257 58.39 -21.12 38.14
C THR A 257 59.66 -21.21 38.99
N ASP A 258 60.47 -20.15 38.99
CA ASP A 258 61.70 -20.07 39.75
C ASP A 258 61.46 -20.20 41.27
N LYS A 259 62.42 -20.82 41.96
CA LYS A 259 62.36 -21.08 43.41
C LYS A 259 62.20 -19.80 44.23
N TRP A 260 62.83 -18.70 43.80
CA TRP A 260 62.78 -17.42 44.50
C TRP A 260 61.43 -16.72 44.30
N SER A 261 60.90 -16.76 43.07
CA SER A 261 59.54 -16.27 42.75
C SER A 261 58.47 -17.04 43.52
N ARG A 262 58.65 -18.35 43.70
CA ARG A 262 57.77 -19.18 44.55
C ARG A 262 57.84 -18.75 46.02
N LEU A 263 59.04 -18.52 46.56
CA LEU A 263 59.24 -18.06 47.94
C LEU A 263 58.59 -16.68 48.17
N ARG A 264 58.73 -15.74 47.23
CA ARG A 264 58.04 -14.44 47.25
C ARG A 264 56.53 -14.60 47.37
N ARG A 265 55.93 -15.47 46.53
CA ARG A 265 54.48 -15.71 46.54
C ARG A 265 54.02 -16.31 47.87
N PHE A 266 54.78 -17.24 48.46
CA PHE A 266 54.49 -17.82 49.78
C PHE A 266 54.58 -16.79 50.90
N LEU A 267 55.63 -15.97 50.93
CA LEU A 267 55.80 -14.92 51.93
C LEU A 267 54.69 -13.87 51.80
N TRP A 268 54.37 -13.47 50.57
CA TRP A 268 53.27 -12.54 50.30
C TRP A 268 51.91 -13.10 50.74
N PHE A 269 51.59 -14.36 50.45
CA PHE A 269 50.33 -14.99 50.89
C PHE A 269 50.26 -15.11 52.42
N ARG A 270 51.39 -15.43 53.07
CA ARG A 270 51.48 -15.48 54.53
C ARG A 270 51.26 -14.10 55.17
N THR A 271 51.88 -13.04 54.63
CA THR A 271 51.72 -11.69 55.18
C THR A 271 50.33 -11.15 54.91
N PHE A 272 49.77 -11.41 53.73
CA PHE A 272 48.39 -11.03 53.39
C PHE A 272 47.36 -11.68 54.33
N ASN A 273 47.59 -12.93 54.78
CA ASN A 273 46.69 -13.58 55.73
C ASN A 273 46.83 -13.06 57.16
N MET A 274 47.99 -12.53 57.56
CA MET A 274 48.22 -11.97 58.90
C MET A 274 47.86 -10.49 59.01
N TYR A 275 48.11 -9.70 57.97
CA TYR A 275 47.98 -8.26 57.99
C TYR A 275 46.98 -7.83 56.92
N ARG A 276 45.98 -7.04 57.33
CA ARG A 276 44.93 -6.52 56.43
C ARG A 276 45.10 -5.03 56.13
N SER A 277 45.98 -4.34 56.88
CA SER A 277 46.26 -2.91 56.72
C SER A 277 47.35 -2.71 55.66
N LYS A 278 47.15 -1.77 54.74
CA LYS A 278 48.09 -1.51 53.64
C LYS A 278 49.50 -1.15 54.13
N VAL A 279 49.58 -0.35 55.20
CA VAL A 279 50.85 0.13 55.76
C VAL A 279 51.68 -1.02 56.36
N ASP A 280 51.01 -1.98 57.01
CA ASP A 280 51.69 -3.15 57.56
C ASP A 280 52.10 -4.14 56.46
N LEU A 281 51.29 -4.28 55.41
CA LEU A 281 51.64 -5.08 54.22
C LEU A 281 52.89 -4.55 53.53
N ASP A 282 52.97 -3.23 53.29
CA ASP A 282 54.11 -2.61 52.61
C ASP A 282 55.40 -2.78 53.42
N ARG A 283 55.34 -2.61 54.76
CA ARG A 283 56.47 -2.82 55.66
C ARG A 283 56.97 -4.26 55.67
N GLU A 284 56.06 -5.23 55.73
CA GLU A 284 56.43 -6.65 55.72
C GLU A 284 56.88 -7.11 54.33
N ALA A 285 56.39 -6.50 53.25
CA ALA A 285 56.89 -6.73 51.89
C ALA A 285 58.37 -6.32 51.76
N GLU A 286 58.75 -5.16 52.29
CA GLU A 286 60.15 -4.70 52.31
C GLU A 286 61.05 -5.67 53.07
N LYS A 287 60.64 -6.07 54.29
CA LYS A 287 61.37 -7.08 55.09
C LYS A 287 61.50 -8.42 54.36
N ASN A 288 60.45 -8.87 53.68
CA ASN A 288 60.45 -10.12 52.94
C ASN A 288 61.43 -10.08 51.76
N GLU A 289 61.51 -8.97 51.03
CA GLU A 289 62.48 -8.81 49.94
C GLU A 289 63.92 -8.81 50.46
N ASP A 290 64.18 -8.18 51.60
CA ASP A 290 65.52 -8.20 52.21
C ASP A 290 65.90 -9.60 52.70
N LEU A 291 64.97 -10.35 53.28
CA LEU A 291 65.17 -11.77 53.61
C LEU A 291 65.50 -12.59 52.36
N ILE A 292 64.83 -12.35 51.24
CA ILE A 292 65.13 -13.06 49.99
C ILE A 292 66.53 -12.73 49.47
N LYS A 293 66.94 -11.45 49.48
CA LYS A 293 68.29 -11.05 49.06
C LYS A 293 69.37 -11.71 49.92
N THR A 294 69.22 -11.70 51.24
CA THR A 294 70.19 -12.33 52.15
C THR A 294 70.29 -13.84 51.94
N LEU A 295 69.17 -14.51 51.62
CA LEU A 295 69.17 -15.93 51.27
C LEU A 295 69.83 -16.18 49.91
N GLN A 296 69.60 -15.31 48.92
CA GLN A 296 70.26 -15.39 47.61
C GLN A 296 71.78 -15.25 47.73
N GLU A 297 72.26 -14.33 48.56
CA GLU A 297 73.68 -14.12 48.83
C GLU A 297 74.31 -15.33 49.52
N LYS A 298 73.61 -15.98 50.46
CA LYS A 298 74.11 -17.17 51.18
C LYS A 298 74.15 -18.45 50.35
N VAL A 299 73.33 -18.53 49.30
CA VAL A 299 73.27 -19.69 48.39
C VAL A 299 74.33 -19.60 47.28
N LYS A 300 74.91 -18.41 47.08
CA LYS A 300 75.94 -18.14 46.07
C LYS A 300 77.33 -18.41 46.62
#